data_AF-A0AA41DEU2-F1
#
_entry.id   AF-A0AA41DEU2-F1
#
_cell.length_a   1.000
_cell.length_b   1.000
_cell.length_c   1.000
_cell.angle_alpha   90.00
_cell.angle_beta   90.00
_cell.angle_gamma   90.00
#
_symmetry.space_group_name_H-M   'P 1'
#
loop_
_entity.id
_entity.type
_entity.pdbx_description
1 polymer ?
#
loop_
_entity_poly.entity_id
_entity_poly.type
_entity_poly.pdbx_seq_one_letter_code
_entity_poly.pdbx_strand_id
1 'polypeptide(L)'
;MEQKVVTCFGVKLLMERMMPESIDEYDLTPIALDATSTAKYLVGRKNRQLFVASAAAVVIGVIHANWSGSHTVFPRYGAAVTLLAIIQSWRQLQYQKMLPRITQFQVDLFTGIEREKLGDAASEEAVKARAYKRVNRVLPTLYENVLREFVGPALGVAFLGNLIWAFGDLLPLI
;
A
#
# COMPACT_ATOMS: atom_id res chain seq x y z
N MET A 1 -2.43 -25.31 -50.82
CA MET A 1 -3.18 -24.04 -50.84
C MET A 1 -3.12 -23.42 -49.44
N GLU A 2 -1.93 -23.16 -48.88
CA GLU A 2 -1.78 -22.79 -47.44
C GLU A 2 -0.51 -21.96 -47.17
N GLN A 3 -0.37 -20.78 -47.78
CA GLN A 3 0.81 -19.94 -47.49
C GLN A 3 0.59 -18.42 -47.54
N LYS A 4 -0.67 -17.97 -47.46
CA LYS A 4 -1.00 -16.52 -47.52
C LYS A 4 -1.66 -15.94 -46.27
N VAL A 5 -1.92 -16.73 -45.22
CA VAL A 5 -2.67 -16.26 -44.04
C VAL A 5 -1.77 -15.80 -42.88
N VAL A 6 -0.50 -16.24 -42.84
CA VAL A 6 0.40 -15.96 -41.70
C VAL A 6 1.00 -14.54 -41.74
N THR A 7 1.11 -13.91 -42.91
CA THR A 7 1.73 -12.59 -43.06
C THR A 7 0.85 -11.43 -42.61
N CYS A 8 -0.49 -11.54 -42.66
CA CYS A 8 -1.37 -10.45 -42.22
C CYS A 8 -1.46 -10.33 -40.69
N PHE A 9 -1.32 -11.43 -39.94
CA PHE A 9 -1.41 -11.41 -38.47
C PHE A 9 -0.14 -10.83 -37.83
N GLY A 10 1.03 -11.19 -38.36
CA GLY A 10 2.31 -10.67 -37.89
C GLY A 10 2.48 -9.17 -38.10
N VAL A 11 2.01 -8.64 -39.24
CA VAL A 11 2.11 -7.20 -39.55
C VAL A 11 1.13 -6.38 -38.71
N LYS A 12 -0.06 -6.91 -38.38
CA LYS A 12 -1.03 -6.22 -37.52
C LYS A 12 -0.50 -6.09 -36.08
N LEU A 13 0.12 -7.14 -35.55
CA LEU A 13 0.77 -7.14 -34.23
C LEU A 13 2.04 -6.27 -34.19
N LEU A 14 2.77 -6.17 -35.31
CA LEU A 14 3.94 -5.28 -35.41
C LEU A 14 3.53 -3.80 -35.55
N MET A 15 2.46 -3.50 -36.30
CA MET A 15 1.92 -2.14 -36.44
C MET A 15 1.32 -1.61 -35.13
N GLU A 16 0.67 -2.47 -34.34
CA GLU A 16 0.18 -2.08 -33.00
C GLU A 16 1.31 -1.74 -32.02
N ARG A 17 2.50 -2.33 -32.24
CA ARG A 17 3.74 -2.05 -31.49
C ARG A 17 4.52 -0.83 -32.00
N MET A 18 4.20 -0.34 -33.21
CA MET A 18 4.88 0.76 -33.89
C MET A 18 4.02 2.01 -34.05
N MET A 19 2.86 2.09 -33.41
CA MET A 19 2.29 3.41 -33.17
C MET A 19 3.17 4.06 -32.09
N PRO A 20 3.84 5.19 -32.37
CA PRO A 20 4.48 5.95 -31.31
C PRO A 20 3.41 6.15 -30.26
N GLU A 21 3.75 5.81 -29.02
CA GLU A 21 2.94 6.05 -27.83
C GLU A 21 2.80 7.57 -27.72
N SER A 22 1.93 8.14 -28.56
CA SER A 22 1.59 9.54 -28.57
C SER A 22 1.03 9.77 -27.19
N ILE A 23 1.81 10.47 -26.36
CA ILE A 23 1.38 10.99 -25.08
C ILE A 23 0.02 11.62 -25.35
N ASP A 24 -1.03 10.94 -24.87
CA ASP A 24 -2.40 11.39 -25.05
C ASP A 24 -2.47 12.81 -24.45
N GLU A 25 -3.18 13.75 -25.06
CA GLU A 25 -3.30 15.11 -24.50
C GLU A 25 -3.92 15.09 -23.09
N TYR A 26 -4.61 13.98 -22.77
CA TYR A 26 -5.14 13.61 -21.47
C TYR A 26 -4.32 12.55 -20.71
N ASP A 27 -3.20 12.08 -21.25
CA ASP A 27 -2.14 11.56 -20.40
C ASP A 27 -1.62 12.78 -19.66
N LEU A 28 -2.04 12.90 -18.39
CA LEU A 28 -1.31 13.74 -17.45
C LEU A 28 0.17 13.41 -17.70
N THR A 29 0.98 14.43 -18.02
CA THR A 29 2.45 14.32 -17.91
C THR A 29 2.70 13.47 -16.68
N PRO A 30 3.63 12.49 -16.67
CA PRO A 30 3.90 11.73 -15.47
C PRO A 30 4.33 12.73 -14.40
N ILE A 31 3.35 13.28 -13.69
CA ILE A 31 3.53 13.95 -12.45
C ILE A 31 4.03 12.73 -11.71
N ALA A 32 5.32 12.73 -11.44
CA ALA A 32 5.87 12.02 -10.32
C ALA A 32 5.15 12.61 -9.10
N LEU A 33 3.86 12.29 -8.99
CA LEU A 33 2.96 12.64 -7.93
C LEU A 33 3.45 11.67 -6.90
N ASP A 34 4.47 12.15 -6.18
CA ASP A 34 5.45 11.36 -5.44
C ASP A 34 4.68 10.28 -4.69
N ALA A 35 4.69 9.06 -5.24
CA ALA A 35 3.81 7.98 -4.78
C ALA A 35 4.10 7.68 -3.32
N THR A 36 5.33 7.94 -2.89
CA THR A 36 5.80 7.93 -1.52
C THR A 36 5.15 9.04 -0.67
N SER A 37 5.06 10.29 -1.15
CA SER A 37 4.36 11.37 -0.44
C SER A 37 2.86 11.07 -0.25
N THR A 38 2.21 10.53 -1.28
CA THR A 38 0.78 10.16 -1.23
C THR A 38 0.57 9.00 -0.27
N ALA A 39 1.45 7.99 -0.32
CA ALA A 39 1.47 6.90 0.64
C ALA A 39 1.64 7.41 2.09
N LYS A 40 2.63 8.28 2.34
CA LYS A 40 2.85 8.90 3.65
C LYS A 40 1.65 9.68 4.16
N TYR A 41 0.94 10.40 3.29
CA TYR A 41 -0.28 11.12 3.68
C TYR A 41 -1.40 10.16 4.09
N LEU A 42 -1.67 9.13 3.28
CA LEU A 42 -2.72 8.15 3.52
C LEU A 42 -2.49 7.34 4.80
N VAL A 43 -1.23 6.98 5.03
CA VAL A 43 -0.81 6.09 6.12
C VAL A 43 -0.43 6.86 7.39
N GLY A 44 0.03 8.10 7.24
CA GLY A 44 0.67 8.89 8.31
C GLY A 44 -0.20 9.07 9.54
N ARG A 45 -1.50 9.30 9.38
CA ARG A 45 -2.42 9.42 10.52
C ARG A 45 -2.48 8.13 11.35
N LYS A 46 -2.49 6.96 10.70
CA LYS A 46 -2.56 5.65 11.37
C LYS A 46 -1.24 5.27 12.02
N ASN A 47 -0.13 5.56 11.37
CA ASN A 47 1.19 5.36 11.96
C ASN A 47 1.40 6.26 13.18
N ARG A 48 0.99 7.53 13.10
CA ARG A 48 1.05 8.45 14.24
C ARG A 48 0.20 7.96 15.42
N GLN A 49 -0.98 7.41 15.15
CA GLN A 49 -1.82 6.80 16.20
C GLN A 49 -1.12 5.62 16.87
N LEU A 50 -0.48 4.74 16.10
CA LEU A 50 0.29 3.62 16.65
C LEU A 50 1.44 4.13 17.53
N PHE A 51 2.25 5.06 17.04
CA PHE A 51 3.37 5.62 17.81
C PHE A 51 2.92 6.30 19.10
N VAL A 52 1.87 7.11 19.05
CA VAL A 52 1.36 7.81 20.23
C VAL A 52 0.80 6.82 21.26
N ALA A 53 0.03 5.81 20.81
CA ALA A 53 -0.52 4.79 21.69
C ALA A 53 0.59 3.94 22.34
N SER A 54 1.59 3.54 21.57
CA SER A 54 2.73 2.77 22.07
C SER A 54 3.59 3.59 23.02
N ALA A 55 3.89 4.85 22.70
CA ALA A 55 4.65 5.74 23.58
C ALA A 55 3.91 5.97 24.91
N ALA A 56 2.59 6.21 24.86
CA ALA A 56 1.77 6.35 26.06
C ALA A 56 1.80 5.07 26.92
N ALA A 57 1.69 3.89 26.29
CA ALA A 57 1.78 2.61 27.00
C ALA A 57 3.13 2.42 27.71
N VAL A 58 4.24 2.81 27.06
CA VAL A 58 5.57 2.75 27.68
C VAL A 58 5.66 3.71 28.88
N VAL A 59 5.24 4.97 28.72
CA VAL A 59 5.28 5.97 29.80
C VAL A 59 4.44 5.53 31.00
N ILE A 60 3.21 5.05 30.75
CA ILE A 60 2.33 4.52 31.81
C ILE A 60 2.99 3.31 32.47
N GLY A 61 3.63 2.43 31.70
CA GLY A 61 4.33 1.27 32.24
C GLY A 61 5.46 1.63 33.19
N VAL A 62 6.26 2.65 32.87
CA VAL A 62 7.33 3.15 33.75
C VAL A 62 6.74 3.74 35.03
N ILE A 63 5.74 4.62 34.92
CA ILE A 63 5.08 5.24 36.09
C ILE A 63 4.49 4.17 37.01
N HIS A 64 3.79 3.19 36.43
CA HIS A 64 3.16 2.12 37.19
C HIS A 64 4.20 1.20 37.84
N ALA A 65 5.31 0.89 37.16
CA ALA A 65 6.38 0.09 37.75
C ALA A 65 7.04 0.82 38.94
N ASN A 66 7.28 2.14 38.81
CA ASN A 66 7.81 2.96 39.90
C ASN A 66 6.85 3.06 41.09
N TRP A 67 5.55 3.24 40.85
CA TRP A 67 4.56 3.29 41.93
C TRP A 67 4.31 1.95 42.61
N SER A 68 4.36 0.85 41.87
CA SER A 68 4.13 -0.49 42.40
C SER A 68 5.37 -1.11 43.05
N GLY A 69 6.55 -0.55 42.80
CA GLY A 69 7.84 -1.13 43.23
C GLY A 69 8.11 -2.50 42.62
N SER A 70 7.43 -2.88 41.53
CA SER A 70 7.52 -4.20 40.93
C SER A 70 8.15 -4.13 39.54
N HIS A 71 9.32 -4.75 39.39
CA HIS A 71 10.04 -4.88 38.12
C HIS A 71 9.31 -5.72 37.07
N THR A 72 8.30 -6.49 37.47
CA THR A 72 7.51 -7.35 36.56
C THR A 72 6.39 -6.60 35.83
N VAL A 73 6.08 -5.37 36.26
CA VAL A 73 4.98 -4.58 35.70
C VAL A 73 5.37 -3.99 34.35
N PHE A 74 6.59 -3.44 34.22
CA PHE A 74 7.04 -2.82 32.99
C PHE A 74 7.10 -3.78 31.78
N PRO A 75 7.62 -5.02 31.89
CA PRO A 75 7.55 -6.02 30.82
C PRO A 75 6.15 -6.30 30.26
N ARG A 76 5.10 -6.22 31.11
CA ARG A 76 3.71 -6.44 30.66
C ARG A 76 3.24 -5.35 29.71
N TYR A 77 3.72 -4.12 29.87
CA TYR A 77 3.46 -3.03 28.94
C TYR A 77 4.23 -3.22 27.63
N GLY A 78 5.44 -3.81 27.68
CA GLY A 78 6.15 -4.26 26.47
C GLY A 78 5.31 -5.25 25.65
N ALA A 79 4.76 -6.27 26.30
CA ALA A 79 3.87 -7.24 25.65
C ALA A 79 2.61 -6.57 25.07
N ALA A 80 2.03 -5.59 25.78
CA ALA A 80 0.88 -4.82 25.28
C ALA A 80 1.24 -3.99 24.04
N VAL A 81 2.42 -3.37 24.00
CA VAL A 81 2.92 -2.63 22.84
C VAL A 81 3.12 -3.56 21.63
N THR A 82 3.70 -4.74 21.84
CA THR A 82 3.81 -5.76 20.77
C THR A 82 2.42 -6.18 20.27
N LEU A 83 1.47 -6.43 21.16
CA LEU A 83 0.11 -6.81 20.77
C LEU A 83 -0.58 -5.71 19.94
N LEU A 84 -0.42 -4.44 20.32
CA LEU A 84 -0.93 -3.31 19.54
C LEU A 84 -0.34 -3.27 18.13
N ALA A 85 0.96 -3.53 17.98
CA ALA A 85 1.61 -3.60 16.67
C ALA A 85 1.09 -4.78 15.82
N ILE A 86 0.82 -5.93 16.43
CA ILE A 86 0.24 -7.10 15.76
C ILE A 86 -1.19 -6.80 15.29
N ILE A 87 -2.04 -6.25 16.17
CA ILE A 87 -3.42 -5.90 15.83
C ILE A 87 -3.46 -4.88 14.68
N GLN A 88 -2.58 -3.88 14.72
CA GLN A 88 -2.48 -2.89 13.66
C GLN A 88 -2.06 -3.54 12.33
N SER A 89 -1.05 -4.42 12.36
CA SER A 89 -0.61 -5.19 11.18
C SER A 89 -1.74 -6.07 10.64
N TRP A 90 -2.55 -6.69 11.51
CA TRP A 90 -3.70 -7.49 11.08
C TRP A 90 -4.76 -6.65 10.38
N ARG A 91 -5.07 -5.44 10.89
CA ARG A 91 -6.00 -4.51 10.21
C ARG A 91 -5.45 -4.09 8.85
N GLN A 92 -4.14 -3.87 8.72
CA GLN A 92 -3.50 -3.54 7.45
C GLN A 92 -3.63 -4.68 6.43
N LEU A 93 -3.49 -5.95 6.85
CA LEU A 93 -3.74 -7.11 5.98
C LEU A 93 -5.19 -7.18 5.48
N GLN A 94 -6.16 -6.76 6.30
CA GLN A 94 -7.55 -6.68 5.86
C GLN A 94 -7.75 -5.58 4.80
N TYR A 95 -7.06 -4.44 4.93
CA TYR A 95 -7.06 -3.42 3.87
C TYR A 95 -6.49 -3.96 2.57
N GLN A 96 -5.43 -4.76 2.62
CA GLN A 96 -4.88 -5.39 1.41
C GLN A 96 -5.90 -6.28 0.70
N LYS A 97 -6.72 -7.02 1.44
CA LYS A 97 -7.79 -7.86 0.87
C LYS A 97 -8.90 -7.07 0.20
N MET A 98 -9.09 -5.80 0.55
CA MET A 98 -10.07 -4.91 -0.09
C MET A 98 -9.55 -4.27 -1.39
N LEU A 99 -8.24 -4.31 -1.64
CA LEU A 99 -7.63 -3.64 -2.79
C LEU A 99 -8.04 -4.19 -4.17
N PRO A 100 -8.17 -5.51 -4.38
CA PRO A 100 -8.63 -6.01 -5.68
C PRO A 100 -9.98 -5.42 -6.10
N ARG A 101 -10.87 -5.14 -5.14
CA ARG A 101 -12.16 -4.49 -5.38
C ARG A 101 -12.02 -3.01 -5.78
N ILE A 102 -11.05 -2.30 -5.20
CA ILE A 102 -10.77 -0.90 -5.54
C ILE A 102 -10.14 -0.81 -6.94
N THR A 103 -9.19 -1.70 -7.25
CA THR A 103 -8.59 -1.80 -8.58
C THR A 103 -9.66 -2.06 -9.64
N GLN A 104 -10.59 -2.98 -9.37
CA GLN A 104 -11.68 -3.30 -10.28
C GLN A 104 -12.61 -2.09 -10.50
N PHE A 105 -12.98 -1.38 -9.42
CA PHE A 105 -13.76 -0.15 -9.53
C PHE A 105 -13.06 0.93 -10.36
N GLN A 106 -11.74 1.08 -10.21
CA GLN A 106 -10.97 2.04 -11.00
C GLN A 106 -10.88 1.64 -12.47
N VAL A 107 -10.70 0.34 -12.76
CA VAL A 107 -10.75 -0.17 -14.14
C VAL A 107 -12.10 0.14 -14.76
N ASP A 108 -13.21 -0.10 -14.04
CA ASP A 108 -14.57 0.16 -14.52
C ASP A 108 -14.78 1.67 -14.80
N LEU A 109 -14.26 2.54 -13.93
CA LEU A 109 -14.34 3.99 -14.10
C LEU A 109 -13.51 4.49 -15.28
N PHE A 110 -12.28 3.99 -15.45
CA PHE A 110 -11.43 4.31 -16.59
C PHE A 110 -11.95 3.70 -17.90
N THR A 111 -12.67 2.58 -17.87
CA THR A 111 -13.33 2.07 -19.07
C THR A 111 -14.43 2.99 -19.58
N GLY A 112 -15.16 3.68 -18.69
CA GLY A 112 -16.13 4.70 -19.11
C GLY A 112 -15.46 5.86 -19.85
N ILE A 113 -14.36 6.35 -19.30
CA ILE A 113 -13.57 7.45 -19.88
C ILE A 113 -12.93 7.04 -21.21
N GLU A 114 -12.32 5.85 -21.28
CA GLU A 114 -11.70 5.35 -22.51
C GLU A 114 -12.73 5.03 -23.60
N ARG A 115 -13.97 4.65 -23.23
CA ARG A 115 -15.07 4.47 -24.17
C ARG A 115 -15.50 5.79 -24.80
N GLU A 116 -15.60 6.83 -23.99
CA GLU A 116 -15.94 8.19 -24.44
C GLU A 116 -14.85 8.75 -25.38
N LYS A 117 -13.58 8.43 -25.12
CA LYS A 117 -12.44 8.83 -25.96
C LYS A 117 -12.34 8.09 -27.29
N LEU A 118 -12.52 6.77 -27.28
CA LEU A 118 -12.37 5.93 -28.47
C LEU A 118 -13.62 5.98 -29.37
N GLY A 119 -14.74 6.49 -28.85
CA GLY A 119 -16.03 6.59 -29.54
C GLY A 119 -16.78 5.25 -29.60
N ASP A 120 -18.07 5.31 -29.92
CA ASP A 120 -18.99 4.15 -29.89
C ASP A 120 -18.62 3.00 -30.86
N ALA A 121 -17.71 3.26 -31.81
CA ALA A 121 -17.23 2.27 -32.77
C ALA A 121 -16.06 1.41 -32.25
N ALA A 122 -15.51 1.73 -31.08
CA ALA A 122 -14.38 1.01 -30.51
C ALA A 122 -14.80 -0.34 -29.92
N SER A 123 -13.98 -1.38 -30.10
CA SER A 123 -14.26 -2.67 -29.48
C SER A 123 -14.15 -2.57 -27.95
N GLU A 124 -15.08 -3.22 -27.26
CA GLU A 124 -15.13 -3.22 -25.80
C GLU A 124 -13.83 -3.79 -25.19
N GLU A 125 -13.17 -4.71 -25.91
CA GLU A 125 -11.88 -5.28 -25.55
C GLU A 125 -10.73 -4.26 -25.62
N ALA A 126 -10.72 -3.38 -26.63
CA ALA A 126 -9.71 -2.34 -26.78
C ALA A 126 -9.84 -1.25 -25.70
N VAL A 127 -11.07 -0.89 -25.34
CA VAL A 127 -11.39 0.05 -24.25
C VAL A 127 -10.92 -0.52 -22.90
N LYS A 128 -11.27 -1.78 -22.60
CA LYS A 128 -10.84 -2.48 -21.39
C LYS A 128 -9.33 -2.63 -21.30
N ALA A 129 -8.67 -2.96 -22.41
CA ALA A 129 -7.21 -3.10 -22.45
C ALA A 129 -6.48 -1.78 -22.16
N ARG A 130 -6.94 -0.65 -22.72
CA ARG A 130 -6.35 0.68 -22.44
C ARG A 130 -6.58 1.12 -21.00
N ALA A 131 -7.81 0.98 -20.49
CA ALA A 131 -8.13 1.30 -19.10
C ALA A 131 -7.28 0.46 -18.12
N TYR A 132 -7.17 -0.85 -18.38
CA TYR A 132 -6.35 -1.75 -17.58
C TYR A 132 -4.86 -1.39 -17.63
N LYS A 133 -4.32 -1.05 -18.81
CA LYS A 133 -2.94 -0.59 -18.99
C LYS A 133 -2.66 0.70 -18.20
N ARG A 134 -3.60 1.66 -18.20
CA ARG A 134 -3.48 2.94 -17.48
C ARG A 134 -3.51 2.74 -15.96
N VAL A 135 -4.44 1.91 -15.46
CA VAL A 135 -4.54 1.56 -14.04
C VAL A 135 -3.29 0.81 -13.56
N ASN A 136 -2.84 -0.21 -14.28
CA ASN A 136 -1.67 -1.02 -13.90
C ASN A 136 -0.33 -0.28 -13.99
N ARG A 137 -0.24 0.86 -14.67
CA ARG A 137 1.00 1.64 -14.73
C ARG A 137 1.29 2.38 -13.40
N VAL A 138 0.26 2.73 -12.64
CA VAL A 138 0.38 3.60 -11.46
C VAL A 138 0.09 2.87 -10.15
N LEU A 139 -0.87 1.93 -10.17
CA LEU A 139 -1.33 1.26 -8.95
C LEU A 139 -0.29 0.39 -8.24
N PRO A 140 0.50 -0.45 -8.94
CA PRO A 140 1.45 -1.33 -8.29
C PRO A 140 2.49 -0.56 -7.46
N THR A 141 3.00 0.53 -8.02
CA THR A 141 4.01 1.38 -7.37
C THR A 141 3.43 2.14 -6.17
N LEU A 142 2.21 2.68 -6.28
CA LEU A 142 1.54 3.33 -5.15
C LEU A 142 1.24 2.32 -4.03
N TYR A 143 0.81 1.11 -4.40
CA TYR A 143 0.51 0.03 -3.46
C TYR A 143 1.75 -0.41 -2.69
N GLU A 144 2.85 -0.68 -3.38
CA GLU A 144 4.10 -1.10 -2.76
C GLU A 144 4.61 -0.03 -1.79
N ASN A 145 4.50 1.25 -2.16
CA ASN A 145 4.86 2.37 -1.29
C ASN A 145 3.96 2.48 -0.05
N VAL A 146 2.64 2.33 -0.19
CA VAL A 146 1.70 2.30 0.94
C VAL A 146 2.02 1.15 1.89
N LEU A 147 2.30 -0.03 1.34
CA LEU A 147 2.61 -1.23 2.11
C LEU A 147 3.94 -1.08 2.87
N ARG A 148 4.97 -0.54 2.22
CA ARG A 148 6.27 -0.25 2.83
C ARG A 148 6.16 0.77 3.96
N GLU A 149 5.38 1.83 3.76
CA GLU A 149 5.11 2.86 4.78
C GLU A 149 4.28 2.31 5.96
N PHE A 150 3.50 1.25 5.78
CA PHE A 150 2.79 0.58 6.87
C PHE A 150 3.67 -0.39 7.68
N VAL A 151 4.52 -1.17 7.01
CA VAL A 151 5.28 -2.28 7.61
C VAL A 151 6.42 -1.78 8.49
N GLY A 152 7.20 -0.79 8.03
CA GLY A 152 8.38 -0.32 8.76
C GLY A 152 8.07 0.14 10.19
N PRO A 153 7.10 1.06 10.38
CA PRO A 153 6.71 1.53 11.71
C PRO A 153 6.13 0.43 12.61
N ALA A 154 5.33 -0.47 12.06
CA ALA A 154 4.77 -1.59 12.83
C ALA A 154 5.87 -2.54 13.34
N LEU A 155 6.86 -2.86 12.51
CA LEU A 155 8.02 -3.65 12.90
C LEU A 155 8.87 -2.94 13.96
N GLY A 156 9.11 -1.64 13.80
CA GLY A 156 9.86 -0.86 14.79
C GLY A 156 9.19 -0.86 16.17
N VAL A 157 7.87 -0.66 16.20
CA VAL A 157 7.10 -0.70 17.45
C VAL A 157 7.05 -2.11 18.04
N ALA A 158 6.86 -3.15 17.22
CA ALA A 158 6.86 -4.53 17.69
C ALA A 158 8.23 -4.95 18.26
N PHE A 159 9.31 -4.52 17.61
CA PHE A 159 10.67 -4.75 18.09
C PHE A 159 10.92 -4.09 19.45
N LEU A 160 10.53 -2.83 19.60
CA LEU A 160 10.65 -2.11 20.88
C LEU A 160 9.78 -2.76 21.98
N GLY A 161 8.54 -3.14 21.66
CA GLY A 161 7.66 -3.85 22.57
C GLY A 161 8.27 -5.17 23.05
N ASN A 162 8.86 -5.95 22.13
CA ASN A 162 9.54 -7.19 22.45
C ASN A 162 10.81 -6.98 23.28
N LEU A 163 11.57 -5.92 23.01
CA LEU A 163 12.75 -5.60 23.80
C LEU A 163 12.36 -5.26 25.25
N ILE A 164 11.31 -4.45 25.43
CA ILE A 164 10.76 -4.13 26.75
C ILE A 164 10.19 -5.38 27.42
N TRP A 165 9.51 -6.25 26.67
CA TRP A 165 8.95 -7.48 27.22
C TRP A 165 10.04 -8.46 27.68
N ALA A 166 11.09 -8.63 26.88
CA ALA A 166 12.16 -9.59 27.15
C ALA A 166 13.17 -9.13 28.20
N PHE A 167 13.40 -7.82 28.31
CA PHE A 167 14.48 -7.26 29.15
C PHE A 167 14.01 -6.14 30.09
N GLY A 168 12.72 -5.85 30.16
CA GLY A 168 12.20 -4.73 30.95
C GLY A 168 12.36 -4.91 32.47
N ASP A 169 12.53 -6.14 32.92
CA ASP A 169 12.83 -6.52 34.31
C ASP A 169 14.28 -6.28 34.70
N LEU A 170 15.20 -6.23 33.72
CA LEU A 170 16.62 -5.94 33.92
C LEU A 170 16.92 -4.44 33.99
N LEU A 171 15.95 -3.58 33.66
CA LEU A 171 16.15 -2.15 33.72
C LEU A 171 16.16 -1.69 35.19
N PRO A 172 17.19 -0.92 35.61
CA PRO A 172 17.18 -0.29 36.91
C PRO A 172 16.10 0.81 36.90
N LEU A 173 14.90 0.44 37.31
CA LEU A 173 13.83 1.38 37.60
C LEU A 173 14.17 2.03 38.94
N ILE A 174 14.42 3.35 38.90
CA ILE A 174 14.83 4.19 40.04
C ILE A 174 13.73 4.23 41.09
#